data_AF-A0A1C5AKV6-F1
#
_entry.id   AF-A0A1C5AKV6-F1
#
_cell.length_a   1.000
_cell.length_b   1.000
_cell.length_c   1.000
_cell.angle_alpha   90.00
_cell.angle_beta   90.00
_cell.angle_gamma   90.00
#
_symmetry.space_group_name_H-M   'P 1'
#
loop_
_entity.id
_entity.type
_entity.pdbx_description
1 polymer ?
#
loop_
_entity_poly.entity_id
_entity_poly.type
_entity_poly.pdbx_seq_one_letter_code
_entity_poly.pdbx_strand_id
1 'polypeptide(L)'
;MSIGFDLDEPESIARVIRPKDETLGAAYGDRRALTLSPGEPVTLDVQAYTDRSYCEWVVELELDLHGERRVQVVDDHGRPFRSTGLARRYQDRYHAQLLNGWTADGAGPPVGKL
;
A
#
# COMPACT_ATOMS: atom_id res chain seq x y z
N MET A 1 9.74 -6.01 4.37
CA MET A 1 8.52 -6.06 5.19
C MET A 1 7.42 -5.36 4.43
N SER A 2 6.20 -5.92 4.38
CA SER A 2 5.12 -5.35 3.58
C SER A 2 4.09 -4.61 4.43
N ILE A 3 3.78 -3.37 4.03
CA ILE A 3 2.82 -2.46 4.66
C ILE A 3 1.77 -2.10 3.60
N GLY A 4 0.50 -2.11 4.02
CA GLY A 4 -0.64 -1.83 3.16
C GLY A 4 -1.39 -0.58 3.59
N PHE A 5 -2.01 0.11 2.64
CA PHE A 5 -2.86 1.27 2.86
C PHE A 5 -4.17 1.14 2.07
N ASP A 6 -5.30 1.40 2.73
CA ASP A 6 -6.57 1.62 2.05
C ASP A 6 -6.75 3.12 1.85
N LEU A 7 -6.67 3.57 0.59
CA LEU A 7 -6.76 4.98 0.21
C LEU A 7 -8.22 5.46 0.13
N ASP A 8 -9.20 4.56 0.28
CA ASP A 8 -10.62 4.93 0.38
C ASP A 8 -11.07 5.12 1.84
N GLU A 9 -10.21 4.85 2.83
CA GLU A 9 -10.44 5.21 4.23
C GLU A 9 -10.36 6.74 4.41
N PRO A 10 -11.24 7.36 5.23
CA PRO A 10 -11.17 8.80 5.50
C PRO A 10 -9.82 9.26 6.05
N GLU A 11 -9.18 8.40 6.83
CA GLU A 11 -7.81 8.53 7.30
C GLU A 11 -7.08 7.24 6.96
N SER A 12 -6.24 7.30 5.92
CA SER A 12 -5.48 6.13 5.47
C SER A 12 -4.32 5.88 6.41
N ILE A 13 -4.36 4.76 7.12
CA ILE A 13 -3.32 4.37 8.08
C ILE A 13 -2.53 3.16 7.58
N ALA A 14 -1.28 3.05 8.03
CA ALA A 14 -0.43 1.89 7.75
C ALA A 14 -1.02 0.62 8.39
N ARG A 15 -1.19 -0.44 7.60
CA ARG A 15 -1.71 -1.74 8.05
C ARG A 15 -0.73 -2.86 7.70
N VAL A 16 -0.76 -3.93 8.50
CA VAL A 16 -0.01 -5.15 8.17
C VAL A 16 -0.71 -5.87 7.02
N ILE A 17 0.02 -6.23 5.96
CA ILE A 17 -0.50 -7.13 4.92
C ILE A 17 -0.42 -8.57 5.44
N ARG A 18 -1.55 -9.28 5.43
CA ARG A 18 -1.61 -10.68 5.87
C ARG A 18 -1.04 -11.58 4.76
N PRO A 19 0.01 -12.38 5.02
CA PRO A 19 0.64 -13.19 3.97
C PRO A 19 -0.25 -14.29 3.37
N LYS A 20 -1.32 -14.68 4.07
CA LYS A 20 -2.16 -15.82 3.67
C LYS A 20 -3.10 -15.47 2.51
N ASP A 21 -3.62 -14.25 2.51
CA ASP A 21 -4.69 -13.80 1.60
C ASP A 21 -4.44 -12.40 1.05
N GLU A 22 -3.27 -11.82 1.36
CA GLU A 22 -2.82 -10.49 0.91
C GLU A 22 -3.81 -9.37 1.30
N THR A 23 -4.63 -9.61 2.33
CA THR A 23 -5.60 -8.64 2.85
C THR A 23 -4.97 -7.68 3.85
N LEU A 24 -5.57 -6.50 3.97
CA LEU A 24 -5.20 -5.53 5.00
C LEU A 24 -5.64 -6.03 6.39
N GLY A 25 -4.68 -6.05 7.31
CA GLY A 25 -4.86 -6.46 8.69
C GLY A 25 -5.06 -5.30 9.66
N ALA A 26 -4.56 -5.51 10.88
CA ALA A 26 -4.55 -4.49 11.92
C ALA A 26 -3.59 -3.33 11.57
N ALA A 27 -3.79 -2.20 12.23
CA ALA A 27 -2.86 -1.06 12.16
C ALA A 27 -1.44 -1.51 12.52
N TYR A 28 -0.47 -1.03 11.73
CA TYR A 28 0.93 -1.35 11.91
C TYR A 28 1.48 -0.71 13.20
N GLY A 29 1.22 0.58 13.39
CA GLY A 29 1.77 1.39 14.48
C GLY A 29 1.36 0.94 15.89
N ASP A 30 0.17 0.36 16.05
CA ASP A 30 -0.35 -0.07 17.36
C ASP A 30 0.51 -1.14 18.04
N ARG A 31 1.26 -1.93 17.26
CA ARG A 31 2.01 -3.09 17.78
C ARG A 31 3.47 -3.12 17.34
N ARG A 32 3.91 -2.18 16.50
CA ARG A 32 5.23 -2.25 15.86
C ARG A 32 5.84 -0.87 15.72
N ALA A 33 7.07 -0.77 16.21
CA ALA A 33 8.03 0.27 15.84
C ALA A 33 9.25 -0.43 15.22
N LEU A 34 9.87 0.20 14.23
CA LEU A 34 11.14 -0.26 13.68
C LEU A 34 12.27 0.49 14.37
N THR A 35 13.10 -0.23 15.11
CA THR A 35 14.36 0.31 15.64
C THR A 35 15.49 -0.10 14.69
N LEU A 36 16.26 0.89 14.24
CA LEU A 36 17.36 0.68 13.31
C LEU A 36 18.67 1.17 13.94
N SER A 37 19.75 0.45 13.66
CA SER A 37 21.10 0.89 14.02
C SER A 37 21.63 1.91 13.01
N PRO A 38 22.58 2.78 13.37
CA PRO A 38 23.22 3.69 12.42
C PRO A 38 23.81 2.94 11.21
N GLY A 39 23.39 3.32 10.01
CA GLY A 39 23.83 2.69 8.76
C GLY A 39 23.12 1.37 8.41
N GLU A 40 22.18 0.90 9.24
CA GLU A 40 21.37 -0.28 8.92
C GLU A 40 20.33 0.06 7.84
N PRO A 41 20.40 -0.59 6.65
CA PRO A 41 19.39 -0.39 5.63
C PRO A 41 18.11 -1.11 6.01
N VAL A 42 16.97 -0.46 5.79
CA VAL A 42 15.65 -1.08 5.86
C VAL A 42 14.95 -0.97 4.51
N THR A 43 14.27 -2.03 4.10
CA THR A 43 13.43 -2.04 2.89
C THR A 43 11.98 -2.27 3.27
N LEU A 44 11.16 -1.28 2.94
CA LEU A 44 9.71 -1.31 3.10
C LEU A 44 9.08 -1.57 1.74
N ASP A 45 8.29 -2.61 1.66
CA ASP A 45 7.41 -2.88 0.54
C ASP A 45 6.05 -2.25 0.86
N VAL A 46 5.61 -1.30 0.05
CA VAL A 46 4.39 -0.51 0.31
C VAL A 46 3.38 -0.79 -0.79
N GLN A 47 2.19 -1.19 -0.39
CA GLN A 47 1.06 -1.39 -1.29
C GLN A 47 -0.09 -0.47 -0.88
N ALA A 48 -0.59 0.34 -1.80
CA ALA A 48 -1.68 1.28 -1.54
C ALA A 48 -2.78 1.08 -2.58
N TYR A 49 -4.01 0.88 -2.10
CA TYR A 49 -5.14 0.49 -2.94
C TYR A 49 -6.29 1.48 -2.81
N THR A 50 -7.02 1.68 -3.91
CA THR A 50 -8.32 2.35 -3.92
C THR A 50 -9.22 1.57 -4.88
N ASP A 51 -10.48 1.40 -4.52
CA ASP A 51 -11.51 0.80 -5.36
C ASP A 51 -12.41 1.88 -6.01
N ARG A 52 -12.54 3.05 -5.36
CA ARG A 52 -13.59 4.03 -5.70
C ARG A 52 -13.09 5.34 -6.28
N SER A 53 -11.82 5.65 -6.12
CA SER A 53 -11.33 7.02 -6.25
C SER A 53 -10.08 7.13 -7.11
N TYR A 54 -9.83 8.34 -7.61
CA TYR A 54 -8.49 8.76 -7.98
C TYR A 54 -7.85 9.37 -6.73
N CYS A 55 -6.72 8.82 -6.31
CA CYS A 55 -6.00 9.25 -5.12
C CYS A 55 -4.61 9.75 -5.50
N GLU A 56 -4.30 10.96 -5.04
CA GLU A 56 -2.93 11.46 -4.94
C GLU A 56 -2.47 11.25 -3.50
N TRP A 57 -1.33 10.60 -3.30
CA TRP A 57 -0.89 10.20 -1.97
C TRP A 57 0.62 10.25 -1.81
N VAL A 58 1.06 10.37 -0.56
CA VAL A 58 2.47 10.29 -0.12
C VAL A 58 2.55 9.34 1.06
N VAL A 59 3.75 8.83 1.36
CA VAL A 59 4.00 8.10 2.60
C VAL A 59 4.71 9.02 3.57
N GLU A 60 4.11 9.26 4.73
CA GLU A 60 4.75 9.96 5.83
C GLU A 60 5.38 8.96 6.79
N LEU A 61 6.68 9.08 7.00
CA LEU A 61 7.44 8.29 7.97
C LEU A 61 7.75 9.18 9.17
N GLU A 62 7.11 8.89 10.30
CA GLU A 62 7.46 9.50 11.57
C GLU A 62 8.72 8.82 12.13
N LEU A 63 9.75 9.62 12.36
CA LEU A 63 11.06 9.20 12.84
C LEU A 63 11.31 9.81 14.22
N ASP A 64 11.80 8.98 15.14
CA ASP A 64 12.40 9.42 16.40
C ASP A 64 13.92 9.23 16.31
N LEU A 65 14.65 10.35 16.27
CA LEU A 65 16.10 10.38 16.21
C LEU A 65 16.64 10.88 17.54
N HIS A 66 16.73 9.98 18.52
CA HIS A 66 17.24 10.29 19.86
C HIS A 66 16.46 11.41 20.57
N GLY A 67 15.12 11.39 20.44
CA GLY A 67 14.21 12.38 21.03
C GLY A 67 13.87 13.54 20.10
N GLU A 68 14.54 13.68 18.95
CA GLU A 68 14.12 14.59 17.88
C GLU A 68 13.10 13.89 16.99
N ARG A 69 11.87 14.43 16.96
CA ARG A 69 10.83 13.95 16.04
C ARG A 69 10.95 14.62 14.69
N ARG A 70 10.94 13.81 13.63
CA ARG A 70 10.97 14.27 12.24
C ARG A 70 9.96 13.50 11.42
N VAL A 71 9.32 14.17 10.46
CA VAL A 71 8.53 13.51 9.42
C VAL A 71 9.34 13.52 8.13
N GLN A 72 9.58 12.33 7.58
CA GLN A 72 10.14 12.18 6.24
C GLN A 72 9.00 11.82 5.28
N VAL A 73 8.83 12.63 4.25
CA VAL A 73 7.86 12.36 3.17
C VAL A 73 8.54 11.55 2.08
N VAL A 74 7.89 10.51 1.61
CA VAL A 74 8.28 9.73 0.43
C VAL A 74 7.21 9.92 -0.65
N ASP A 75 7.65 10.32 -1.83
CA ASP A 75 6.81 10.73 -2.95
C ASP A 75 7.40 10.30 -4.32
N ASP A 76 6.68 10.58 -5.42
CA ASP A 76 7.16 10.41 -6.81
C ASP A 76 7.96 11.64 -7.25
N HIS A 77 9.20 11.73 -6.79
CA HIS A 77 10.18 12.73 -7.24
C HIS A 77 9.68 14.19 -7.09
N GLY A 78 9.12 14.53 -5.93
CA GLY A 78 8.56 15.84 -5.62
C GLY A 78 7.09 16.01 -6.03
N ARG A 79 6.41 14.93 -6.39
CA ARG A 79 4.97 14.91 -6.70
C ARG A 79 4.32 13.73 -5.96
N PRO A 80 3.02 13.81 -5.62
CA PRO A 80 2.33 12.67 -5.05
C PRO A 80 2.34 11.46 -5.98
N PHE A 81 2.38 10.26 -5.40
CA PHE A 81 2.00 9.03 -6.09
C PHE A 81 0.54 9.12 -6.53
N ARG A 82 0.19 8.37 -7.58
CA ARG A 82 -1.16 8.39 -8.16
C ARG A 82 -1.67 6.98 -8.31
N SER A 83 -2.85 6.74 -7.73
CA SER A 83 -3.56 5.48 -7.85
C SER A 83 -5.00 5.75 -8.28
N THR A 84 -5.58 4.83 -9.04
CA THR A 84 -7.01 4.86 -9.37
C THR A 84 -7.59 3.48 -9.26
N GLY A 85 -8.83 3.40 -8.77
CA GLY A 85 -9.60 2.17 -8.79
C GLY A 85 -9.99 1.80 -10.23
N LEU A 86 -10.09 0.50 -10.50
CA LEU A 86 -10.70 -0.02 -11.72
C LEU A 86 -12.17 -0.29 -11.46
N ALA A 87 -13.06 0.53 -12.02
CA ALA A 87 -14.50 0.40 -11.80
C ALA A 87 -15.00 -1.03 -12.08
N ARG A 88 -15.83 -1.56 -11.18
CA ARG A 88 -16.35 -2.95 -11.21
C ARG A 88 -16.88 -3.39 -12.58
N ARG A 89 -17.60 -2.51 -13.30
CA ARG A 89 -18.11 -2.80 -14.66
C ARG A 89 -17.04 -3.11 -15.70
N TYR A 90 -15.80 -2.64 -15.48
CA TYR A 90 -14.66 -2.98 -16.33
C TYR A 90 -14.01 -4.28 -15.87
N GLN A 91 -14.10 -4.62 -14.59
CA GLN A 91 -13.66 -5.92 -14.07
C GLN A 91 -14.52 -7.08 -14.58
N ASP A 92 -15.79 -6.83 -14.96
CA ASP A 92 -16.64 -7.83 -15.62
C ASP A 92 -16.13 -8.23 -17.04
N ARG A 93 -15.22 -7.43 -17.62
CA ARG A 93 -14.68 -7.61 -18.97
C ARG A 93 -13.17 -7.79 -19.00
N TYR A 94 -12.45 -7.25 -18.02
CA TYR A 94 -11.00 -7.28 -17.91
C TYR A 94 -10.64 -7.62 -16.47
N HIS A 95 -10.12 -8.82 -16.23
CA HIS A 95 -9.61 -9.18 -14.90
C HIS A 95 -8.17 -8.71 -14.78
N ALA A 96 -7.91 -7.87 -13.77
CA ALA A 96 -6.57 -7.41 -13.42
C ALA A 96 -6.17 -8.07 -12.11
N GLN A 97 -5.08 -8.84 -12.12
CA GLN A 97 -4.37 -9.20 -10.90
C GLN A 97 -3.35 -8.11 -10.62
N LEU A 98 -3.45 -7.48 -9.44
CA LEU A 98 -2.56 -6.39 -9.01
C LEU A 98 -1.47 -6.86 -8.03
N LEU A 99 -1.50 -8.12 -7.61
CA LEU A 99 -0.70 -8.61 -6.49
C LEU A 99 0.77 -8.92 -6.84
N ASN A 100 1.22 -8.71 -8.08
CA ASN A 100 2.64 -8.79 -8.49
C ASN A 100 2.95 -7.88 -9.70
N GLY A 101 2.29 -6.71 -9.76
CA GLY A 101 2.30 -5.84 -10.95
C GLY A 101 1.09 -6.07 -11.85
N TRP A 102 0.98 -5.30 -12.93
CA TRP A 102 -0.17 -5.36 -13.84
C TRP A 102 -0.09 -6.60 -14.74
N THR A 103 -0.94 -7.58 -14.48
CA THR A 103 -1.19 -8.69 -15.42
C THR A 103 -2.67 -8.69 -15.81
N ALA A 104 -2.94 -8.49 -17.10
CA ALA A 104 -4.29 -8.59 -17.63
C ALA A 104 -4.60 -10.05 -17.97
N ASP A 105 -5.54 -10.66 -17.26
CA ASP A 105 -5.97 -12.05 -17.49
C ASP A 105 -7.05 -12.15 -18.60
N GLY A 106 -6.94 -11.29 -19.62
CA GLY A 106 -7.86 -11.23 -20.74
C GLY A 106 -9.33 -10.98 -20.33
N ALA A 107 -10.25 -11.30 -21.26
CA ALA A 107 -11.68 -11.27 -21.02
C ALA A 107 -12.20 -12.68 -20.69
N GLY A 108 -12.95 -12.83 -19.59
CA GLY A 108 -13.49 -14.13 -19.14
C GLY A 108 -13.45 -14.26 -17.61
N PRO A 109 -14.17 -15.20 -16.98
CA PRO A 109 -14.33 -15.28 -15.52
C PRO A 109 -12.98 -15.33 -14.77
N PRO A 110 -12.94 -14.87 -13.50
CA PRO A 110 -11.70 -14.74 -12.73
C PRO A 110 -10.95 -16.08 -12.63
N VAL A 111 -9.67 -16.07 -13.01
CA VAL A 111 -8.78 -17.23 -12.83
C VAL A 111 -8.12 -17.13 -11.47
N GLY A 112 -8.86 -17.48 -10.42
CA GLY A 112 -8.33 -17.73 -9.08
C GLY A 112 -8.50 -19.19 -8.73
N LYS A 113 -7.41 -19.90 -8.42
CA LYS A 113 -7.51 -21.23 -7.79
C LYS A 113 -8.14 -21.08 -6.41
N LEU A 114 -9.12 -21.95 -6.13
CA LEU A 114 -9.64 -22.25 -4.79
C LEU A 114 -8.51 -22.46 -3.77
#